data_AF-A0A973GEZ3-F1
#
_entry.id   AF-A0A973GEZ3-F1
#
_cell.length_a   1.000
_cell.length_b   1.000
_cell.length_c   1.000
_cell.angle_alpha   90.00
_cell.angle_beta   90.00
_cell.angle_gamma   90.00
#
_symmetry.space_group_name_H-M   'P 1'
#
loop_
_entity.id
_entity.type
_entity.pdbx_description
1 polymer ?
#
loop_
_entity_poly.entity_id
_entity_poly.type
_entity_poly.pdbx_seq_one_letter_code
_entity_poly.pdbx_strand_id
1 'polypeptide(L)'
;EHDITGLADAHRLAALSAQDWARTVSPTSGGREAATQARGALLAERMAARFPTTAFAARLADDANAPLPHAAEVAAALARHPEFDLARGRTAELLAADDVDLAPEAASTLVAAQRVFRVAPSYAKSRALMTQDVWSSQAVLGRGRQRFVREAVDSGAFDSAQALQAFDAASRIHTAALILAGQIQGAASATMLPALAETPADLSPVVADFPNMKSLFSTIDMCECPDCRSVHGAAAYLVDVLQFLGNRLVVDTTTTPATTLKAARDVLLARRPDLTVTDLDCANTNTPLPYLDVVCELLEEAVAPDPGVAFAGPVADGVVAPALLTALQGLGLAFTADTVVHGPDLDGGFVARDAGAVVGITPDGGGWRLRVLRQTFGSDAELAAAPAYVNAAAYAALAADPACFTLPLDLGHLETRAYFTQLGSDRAGLMSALGTASPAELAAERLGLSDGQHTLVVTPDPGGQQAIWTTPGSPASATLSNVDSFVTRSGRTYADLLELVDLAWVDGGQNLFVQHLDASADLGAKRVANLDDAALDRLHRFLRLRDAIRLPSATLDRAL
;
A
#
# COMPACT_ATOMS: atom_id res chain seq x y z
N GLU A 1 -49.97 5.38 40.68
CA GLU A 1 -49.03 6.24 41.45
C GLU A 1 -47.98 6.98 40.61
N HIS A 2 -47.85 6.79 39.29
CA HIS A 2 -46.83 7.50 38.49
C HIS A 2 -47.36 8.39 37.35
N ASP A 3 -48.65 8.75 37.36
CA ASP A 3 -49.19 9.86 36.56
C ASP A 3 -48.77 9.89 35.06
N ILE A 4 -48.71 8.71 34.43
CA ILE A 4 -48.47 8.58 32.98
C ILE A 4 -49.80 8.88 32.28
N THR A 5 -49.94 10.09 31.74
CA THR A 5 -51.20 10.58 31.17
C THR A 5 -51.09 10.95 29.69
N GLY A 6 -49.89 10.99 29.09
CA GLY A 6 -49.72 11.30 27.67
C GLY A 6 -48.39 10.83 27.03
N LEU A 7 -48.25 11.12 25.73
CA LEU A 7 -47.09 10.73 24.89
C LEU A 7 -45.76 11.29 25.42
N ALA A 8 -45.77 12.51 25.96
CA ALA A 8 -44.59 13.14 26.56
C ALA A 8 -44.01 12.34 27.75
N ASP A 9 -44.85 11.63 28.50
CA ASP A 9 -44.43 10.77 29.61
C ASP A 9 -43.70 9.53 29.09
N ALA A 10 -44.14 8.99 27.95
CA ALA A 10 -43.50 7.86 27.30
C ALA A 10 -42.07 8.21 26.81
N HIS A 11 -41.87 9.42 26.27
CA HIS A 11 -40.53 9.91 25.91
C HIS A 11 -39.63 10.11 27.15
N ARG A 12 -40.16 10.63 28.26
CA ARG A 12 -39.40 10.72 29.53
C ARG A 12 -38.95 9.35 30.03
N LEU A 13 -39.84 8.35 29.96
CA LEU A 13 -39.51 6.96 30.31
C LEU A 13 -38.51 6.33 29.34
N ALA A 14 -38.52 6.72 28.06
CA ALA A 14 -37.55 6.26 27.07
C ALA A 14 -36.14 6.83 27.26
N ALA A 15 -36.01 7.98 27.92
CA ALA A 15 -34.72 8.58 28.23
C ALA A 15 -33.98 7.87 29.38
N LEU A 16 -34.69 7.11 30.23
CA LEU A 16 -34.13 6.44 31.40
C LEU A 16 -33.12 5.35 31.02
N SER A 17 -31.99 5.30 31.74
CA SER A 17 -30.98 4.25 31.57
C SER A 17 -31.45 2.91 32.16
N ALA A 18 -30.75 1.81 31.83
CA ALA A 18 -30.99 0.52 32.47
C ALA A 18 -30.81 0.57 34.00
N GLN A 19 -29.88 1.40 34.49
CA GLN A 19 -29.67 1.61 35.93
C GLN A 19 -30.81 2.41 36.55
N ASP A 20 -31.33 3.44 35.87
CA ASP A 20 -32.47 4.21 36.36
C ASP A 20 -33.71 3.33 36.43
N TRP A 21 -33.99 2.54 35.39
CA TRP A 21 -35.05 1.54 35.42
C TRP A 21 -34.88 0.52 36.53
N ALA A 22 -33.66 0.04 36.78
CA ALA A 22 -33.39 -0.87 37.89
C ALA A 22 -33.66 -0.22 39.26
N ARG A 23 -33.33 1.07 39.43
CA ARG A 23 -33.67 1.84 40.65
C ARG A 23 -35.18 2.00 40.80
N THR A 24 -35.89 2.27 39.71
CA THR A 24 -37.36 2.47 39.72
C THR A 24 -38.14 1.17 39.98
N VAL A 25 -37.63 0.02 39.54
CA VAL A 25 -38.32 -1.28 39.61
C VAL A 25 -37.90 -2.11 40.84
N SER A 26 -36.90 -1.65 41.60
CA SER A 26 -36.42 -2.34 42.80
C SER A 26 -37.55 -2.51 43.83
N PRO A 27 -37.93 -3.74 44.21
CA PRO A 27 -38.97 -3.93 45.20
C PRO A 27 -38.47 -3.49 46.58
N THR A 28 -39.38 -2.94 47.39
CA THR A 28 -39.15 -2.57 48.80
C THR A 28 -38.81 -3.75 49.73
N SER A 29 -38.68 -4.98 49.21
CA SER A 29 -38.23 -6.15 49.97
C SER A 29 -37.56 -7.24 49.11
N GLY A 30 -36.24 -7.39 49.26
CA GLY A 30 -35.54 -8.68 49.10
C GLY A 30 -35.31 -9.27 47.70
N GLY A 31 -35.49 -8.51 46.61
CA GLY A 31 -35.13 -8.98 45.26
C GLY A 31 -33.62 -9.17 45.10
N ARG A 32 -33.18 -10.28 44.46
CA ARG A 32 -31.76 -10.45 44.10
C ARG A 32 -31.35 -9.35 43.12
N GLU A 33 -30.30 -8.59 43.44
CA GLU A 33 -29.81 -7.43 42.68
C GLU A 33 -29.67 -7.70 41.17
N ALA A 34 -29.14 -8.87 40.80
CA ALA A 34 -29.01 -9.31 39.41
C ALA A 34 -30.36 -9.40 38.66
N ALA A 35 -31.44 -9.78 39.33
CA ALA A 35 -32.77 -9.86 38.72
C ALA A 35 -33.38 -8.47 38.48
N THR A 36 -33.14 -7.52 39.38
CA THR A 36 -33.57 -6.12 39.20
C THR A 36 -32.81 -5.45 38.07
N GLN A 37 -31.49 -5.66 37.98
CA GLN A 37 -30.67 -5.16 36.87
C GLN A 37 -31.11 -5.74 35.52
N ALA A 38 -31.35 -7.06 35.44
CA ALA A 38 -31.85 -7.70 34.23
C ALA A 38 -33.22 -7.15 33.80
N ARG A 39 -34.11 -6.88 34.76
CA ARG A 39 -35.43 -6.29 34.50
C ARG A 39 -35.34 -4.83 34.06
N GLY A 40 -34.42 -4.05 34.63
CA GLY A 40 -34.15 -2.68 34.22
C GLY A 40 -33.60 -2.60 32.79
N ALA A 41 -32.66 -3.49 32.45
CA ALA A 41 -32.13 -3.60 31.10
C ALA A 41 -33.21 -3.95 30.07
N LEU A 42 -34.09 -4.92 30.38
CA LEU A 42 -35.20 -5.29 29.49
C LEU A 42 -36.18 -4.14 29.25
N LEU A 43 -36.49 -3.34 30.27
CA LEU A 43 -37.39 -2.18 30.13
C LEU A 43 -36.75 -1.07 29.31
N ALA A 44 -35.48 -0.76 29.55
CA ALA A 44 -34.73 0.19 28.74
C ALA A 44 -34.69 -0.23 27.27
N GLU A 45 -34.44 -1.52 26.98
CA GLU A 45 -34.41 -2.04 25.61
C GLU A 45 -35.78 -1.95 24.93
N ARG A 46 -36.87 -2.29 25.63
CA ARG A 46 -38.24 -2.16 25.09
C ARG A 46 -38.60 -0.71 24.78
N MET A 47 -38.23 0.22 25.66
CA MET A 47 -38.47 1.64 25.44
C MET A 47 -37.62 2.19 24.29
N ALA A 48 -36.34 1.80 24.20
CA ALA A 48 -35.48 2.17 23.09
C ALA A 48 -35.97 1.61 21.75
N ALA A 49 -36.58 0.42 21.72
CA ALA A 49 -37.20 -0.13 20.52
C ALA A 49 -38.44 0.66 20.06
N ARG A 50 -39.20 1.26 21.00
CA ARG A 50 -40.41 2.04 20.69
C ARG A 50 -40.13 3.51 20.41
N PHE A 51 -39.14 4.10 21.09
CA PHE A 51 -38.75 5.50 21.02
C PHE A 51 -37.24 5.63 20.76
N PRO A 52 -36.75 5.15 19.59
CA PRO A 52 -35.32 5.02 19.31
C PRO A 52 -34.57 6.33 19.39
N THR A 53 -35.16 7.42 18.91
CA THR A 53 -34.54 8.74 18.88
C THR A 53 -34.35 9.33 20.26
N THR A 54 -35.38 9.27 21.11
CA THR A 54 -35.31 9.77 22.47
C THR A 54 -34.31 8.97 23.31
N ALA A 55 -34.33 7.65 23.19
CA ALA A 55 -33.37 6.80 23.89
C ALA A 55 -31.94 7.06 23.39
N PHE A 56 -31.73 7.18 22.07
CA PHE A 56 -30.42 7.49 21.50
C PHE A 56 -29.90 8.85 21.94
N ALA A 57 -30.73 9.90 21.86
CA ALA A 57 -30.37 11.26 22.27
C ALA A 57 -29.98 11.33 23.75
N ALA A 58 -30.76 10.69 24.63
CA ALA A 58 -30.47 10.65 26.06
C ALA A 58 -29.16 9.90 26.36
N ARG A 59 -28.93 8.74 25.72
CA ARG A 59 -27.67 7.99 25.92
C ARG A 59 -26.45 8.73 25.34
N LEU A 60 -26.61 9.43 24.22
CA LEU A 60 -25.55 10.25 23.61
C LEU A 60 -25.21 11.46 24.49
N ALA A 61 -26.22 12.12 25.07
CA ALA A 61 -26.02 13.24 26.00
C ALA A 61 -25.30 12.81 27.29
N ASP A 62 -25.59 11.60 27.79
CA ASP A 62 -24.98 11.05 29.01
C ASP A 62 -23.55 10.51 28.79
N ASP A 63 -23.12 10.32 27.54
CA ASP A 63 -21.82 9.71 27.22
C ASP A 63 -20.74 10.76 26.96
N ALA A 64 -19.99 11.09 28.02
CA ALA A 64 -18.86 12.02 27.95
C ALA A 64 -17.75 11.58 26.97
N ASN A 65 -17.70 10.30 26.61
CA ASN A 65 -16.70 9.73 25.69
C ASN A 65 -17.39 9.15 24.44
N ALA A 66 -18.46 9.81 23.96
CA ALA A 66 -19.11 9.42 22.73
C ALA A 66 -18.10 9.49 21.56
N PRO A 67 -17.95 8.42 20.76
CA PRO A 67 -17.07 8.40 19.60
C PRO A 67 -17.74 9.13 18.42
N LEU A 68 -18.21 10.36 18.65
CA LEU A 68 -18.97 11.18 17.72
C LEU A 68 -18.54 12.64 17.89
N PRO A 69 -17.99 13.31 16.85
CA PRO A 69 -17.80 14.75 16.86
C PRO A 69 -19.14 15.47 17.11
N HIS A 70 -19.12 16.65 17.74
CA HIS A 70 -20.34 17.45 17.98
C HIS A 70 -21.48 16.68 18.70
N ALA A 71 -21.16 15.65 19.49
CA ALA A 71 -22.15 14.77 20.13
C ALA A 71 -23.22 15.53 20.93
N ALA A 72 -22.84 16.58 21.67
CA ALA A 72 -23.76 17.38 22.46
C ALA A 72 -24.79 18.15 21.60
N GLU A 73 -24.35 18.73 20.48
CA GLU A 73 -25.21 19.45 19.54
C GLU A 73 -26.20 18.48 18.88
N VAL A 74 -25.71 17.32 18.43
CA VAL A 74 -26.53 16.26 17.83
C VAL A 74 -27.55 15.72 18.83
N ALA A 75 -27.13 15.45 20.08
CA ALA A 75 -28.04 15.00 21.13
C ALA A 75 -29.13 16.02 21.44
N ALA A 76 -28.77 17.31 21.53
CA ALA A 76 -29.72 18.39 21.78
C ALA A 76 -30.71 18.57 20.63
N ALA A 77 -30.28 18.45 19.38
CA ALA A 77 -31.17 18.47 18.22
C ALA A 77 -32.15 17.29 18.28
N LEU A 78 -31.67 16.06 18.43
CA LEU A 78 -32.56 14.88 18.52
C LEU A 78 -33.52 14.94 19.72
N ALA A 79 -33.09 15.50 20.86
CA ALA A 79 -33.94 15.68 22.03
C ALA A 79 -35.07 16.69 21.82
N ARG A 80 -34.85 17.73 21.00
CA ARG A 80 -35.88 18.72 20.61
C ARG A 80 -36.88 18.15 19.59
N HIS A 81 -36.49 17.10 18.86
CA HIS A 81 -37.32 16.45 17.84
C HIS A 81 -37.61 14.97 18.16
N PRO A 82 -38.32 14.67 19.27
CA PRO A 82 -38.54 13.29 19.72
C PRO A 82 -39.42 12.45 18.77
N GLU A 83 -40.20 13.10 17.90
CA GLU A 83 -41.06 12.47 16.88
C GLU A 83 -40.30 12.00 15.64
N PHE A 84 -39.10 12.53 15.41
CA PHE A 84 -38.26 12.06 14.30
C PHE A 84 -37.87 10.61 14.55
N ASP A 85 -38.13 9.67 13.62
CA ASP A 85 -37.68 8.28 13.76
C ASP A 85 -36.24 8.13 13.23
N LEU A 86 -35.25 8.01 14.12
CA LEU A 86 -33.85 7.84 13.72
C LEU A 86 -33.62 6.60 12.85
N ALA A 87 -34.41 5.54 13.00
CA ALA A 87 -34.29 4.33 12.19
C ALA A 87 -34.86 4.47 10.77
N ARG A 88 -35.82 5.38 10.54
CA ARG A 88 -36.57 5.43 9.26
C ARG A 88 -36.68 6.81 8.62
N GLY A 89 -36.70 7.88 9.40
CA GLY A 89 -36.89 9.25 8.94
C GLY A 89 -35.75 9.77 8.07
N ARG A 90 -36.03 10.75 7.20
CA ARG A 90 -35.03 11.41 6.37
C ARG A 90 -34.36 12.54 7.16
N THR A 91 -33.07 12.43 7.45
CA THR A 91 -32.32 13.52 8.13
C THR A 91 -32.35 14.83 7.37
N ALA A 92 -32.45 14.80 6.05
CA ALA A 92 -32.63 16.01 5.23
C ALA A 92 -33.90 16.79 5.58
N GLU A 93 -35.01 16.12 5.90
CA GLU A 93 -36.23 16.81 6.35
C GLU A 93 -36.04 17.47 7.71
N LEU A 94 -35.38 16.75 8.64
CA LEU A 94 -35.09 17.28 9.98
C LEU A 94 -34.18 18.50 9.89
N LEU A 95 -33.12 18.44 9.07
CA LEU A 95 -32.18 19.54 8.87
C LEU A 95 -32.77 20.73 8.12
N ALA A 96 -33.87 20.54 7.38
CA ALA A 96 -34.60 21.61 6.71
C ALA A 96 -35.67 22.26 7.59
N ALA A 97 -35.90 21.77 8.81
CA ALA A 97 -36.85 22.36 9.73
C ALA A 97 -36.31 23.68 10.30
N ASP A 98 -37.15 24.73 10.33
CA ASP A 98 -36.76 26.08 10.72
C ASP A 98 -36.19 26.19 12.15
N ASP A 99 -36.49 25.22 13.02
CA ASP A 99 -36.04 25.15 14.41
C ASP A 99 -34.79 24.28 14.62
N VAL A 100 -34.20 23.71 13.56
CA VAL A 100 -32.93 22.97 13.59
C VAL A 100 -31.79 23.86 13.11
N ASP A 101 -31.13 24.53 14.06
CA ASP A 101 -29.88 25.25 13.83
C ASP A 101 -28.68 24.37 14.21
N LEU A 102 -28.08 23.70 13.21
CA LEU A 102 -26.88 22.89 13.35
C LEU A 102 -25.81 23.38 12.38
N ALA A 103 -24.57 23.51 12.86
CA ALA A 103 -23.43 23.76 11.98
C ALA A 103 -23.29 22.63 10.93
N PRO A 104 -22.76 22.90 9.73
CA PRO A 104 -22.63 21.89 8.66
C PRO A 104 -21.91 20.61 9.11
N GLU A 105 -20.90 20.72 9.95
CA GLU A 105 -20.12 19.62 10.52
C GLU A 105 -20.98 18.75 11.48
N ALA A 106 -21.79 19.39 12.33
CA ALA A 106 -22.71 18.70 13.24
C ALA A 106 -23.86 18.03 12.47
N ALA A 107 -24.36 18.67 11.40
CA ALA A 107 -25.36 18.10 10.50
C ALA A 107 -24.83 16.84 9.77
N SER A 108 -23.60 16.90 9.25
CA SER A 108 -22.92 15.73 8.67
C SER A 108 -22.76 14.61 9.69
N THR A 109 -22.42 14.97 10.94
CA THR A 109 -22.26 14.01 12.03
C THR A 109 -23.57 13.33 12.41
N LEU A 110 -24.69 14.05 12.45
CA LEU A 110 -26.03 13.47 12.63
C LEU A 110 -26.36 12.47 11.51
N VAL A 111 -26.04 12.78 10.26
CA VAL A 111 -26.23 11.86 9.13
C VAL A 111 -25.38 10.60 9.30
N ALA A 112 -24.12 10.73 9.72
CA ALA A 112 -23.24 9.59 10.00
C ALA A 112 -23.78 8.72 11.15
N ALA A 113 -24.21 9.33 12.25
CA ALA A 113 -24.81 8.64 13.39
C ALA A 113 -26.06 7.84 12.96
N GLN A 114 -26.93 8.45 12.14
CA GLN A 114 -28.11 7.77 11.62
C GLN A 114 -27.74 6.56 10.76
N ARG A 115 -26.73 6.66 9.89
CA ARG A 115 -26.28 5.55 9.02
C ARG A 115 -25.89 4.33 9.85
N VAL A 116 -25.12 4.53 10.92
CA VAL A 116 -24.72 3.43 11.83
C VAL A 116 -25.92 2.91 12.61
N PHE A 117 -26.80 3.80 13.10
CA PHE A 117 -28.00 3.40 13.84
C PHE A 117 -28.95 2.53 13.01
N ARG A 118 -29.09 2.80 11.71
CA ARG A 118 -29.89 1.97 10.79
C ARG A 118 -29.35 0.55 10.63
N VAL A 119 -28.03 0.35 10.80
CA VAL A 119 -27.41 -0.98 10.78
C VAL A 119 -27.67 -1.72 12.09
N ALA A 120 -27.53 -1.03 13.22
CA ALA A 120 -27.71 -1.61 14.55
C ALA A 120 -28.48 -0.63 15.47
N PRO A 121 -29.82 -0.75 15.57
CA PRO A 121 -30.70 0.25 16.19
C PRO A 121 -30.64 0.20 17.72
N SER A 122 -29.50 0.62 18.26
CA SER A 122 -29.21 0.75 19.69
C SER A 122 -28.01 1.67 19.82
N TYR A 123 -28.05 2.58 20.81
CA TYR A 123 -26.90 3.45 21.10
C TYR A 123 -25.64 2.62 21.43
N ALA A 124 -25.77 1.61 22.29
CA ALA A 124 -24.62 0.79 22.70
C ALA A 124 -23.96 0.08 21.50
N LYS A 125 -24.79 -0.46 20.59
CA LYS A 125 -24.31 -1.14 19.37
C LYS A 125 -23.70 -0.14 18.37
N SER A 126 -24.39 0.98 18.12
CA SER A 126 -23.88 2.03 17.23
C SER A 126 -22.56 2.60 17.75
N ARG A 127 -22.49 2.90 19.06
CA ARG A 127 -21.28 3.35 19.74
C ARG A 127 -20.13 2.37 19.55
N ALA A 128 -20.36 1.08 19.79
CA ALA A 128 -19.33 0.05 19.59
C ALA A 128 -18.81 0.02 18.14
N LEU A 129 -19.70 0.16 17.15
CA LEU A 129 -19.32 0.24 15.74
C LEU A 129 -18.50 1.51 15.44
N MET A 130 -18.95 2.67 15.91
CA MET A 130 -18.24 3.96 15.70
C MET A 130 -16.88 3.99 16.40
N THR A 131 -16.75 3.44 17.61
CA THR A 131 -15.46 3.28 18.32
C THR A 131 -14.47 2.42 17.53
N GLN A 132 -14.97 1.50 16.71
CA GLN A 132 -14.15 0.69 15.84
C GLN A 132 -13.92 1.33 14.46
N ASP A 133 -14.30 2.60 14.22
CA ASP A 133 -14.26 3.26 12.89
C ASP A 133 -15.20 2.63 11.84
N VAL A 134 -16.34 2.07 12.27
CA VAL A 134 -17.39 1.57 11.36
C VAL A 134 -18.54 2.58 11.26
N TRP A 135 -18.53 3.36 10.18
CA TRP A 135 -19.43 4.50 9.97
C TRP A 135 -20.55 4.26 8.94
N SER A 136 -20.58 3.10 8.27
CA SER A 136 -21.54 2.83 7.21
C SER A 136 -21.79 1.33 7.01
N SER A 137 -22.87 1.00 6.28
CA SER A 137 -23.12 -0.38 5.83
C SER A 137 -22.02 -0.90 4.90
N GLN A 138 -21.42 -0.04 4.08
CA GLN A 138 -20.28 -0.41 3.23
C GLN A 138 -19.05 -0.77 4.07
N ALA A 139 -18.77 -0.03 5.15
CA ALA A 139 -17.65 -0.34 6.05
C ALA A 139 -17.84 -1.70 6.75
N VAL A 140 -19.08 -2.05 7.13
CA VAL A 140 -19.42 -3.38 7.66
C VAL A 140 -19.12 -4.48 6.64
N LEU A 141 -19.55 -4.30 5.39
CA LEU A 141 -19.32 -5.28 4.33
C LEU A 141 -17.85 -5.40 3.95
N GLY A 142 -17.12 -4.29 3.92
CA GLY A 142 -15.69 -4.24 3.62
C GLY A 142 -14.88 -5.14 4.57
N ARG A 143 -15.21 -5.15 5.87
CA ARG A 143 -14.57 -6.03 6.87
C ARG A 143 -14.76 -7.52 6.59
N GLY A 144 -15.87 -7.89 5.95
CA GLY A 144 -16.27 -9.27 5.75
C GLY A 144 -16.95 -9.88 6.97
N ARG A 145 -17.88 -10.81 6.72
CA ARG A 145 -18.83 -11.35 7.70
C ARG A 145 -18.16 -11.93 8.95
N GLN A 146 -17.16 -12.80 8.77
CA GLN A 146 -16.53 -13.50 9.90
C GLN A 146 -15.77 -12.55 10.83
N ARG A 147 -15.06 -11.58 10.25
CA ARG A 147 -14.32 -10.57 11.01
C ARG A 147 -15.28 -9.66 11.76
N PHE A 148 -16.25 -9.10 11.05
CA PHE A 148 -17.25 -8.22 11.64
C PHE A 148 -17.98 -8.87 12.82
N VAL A 149 -18.46 -10.11 12.66
CA VAL A 149 -19.19 -10.81 13.73
C VAL A 149 -18.31 -11.00 14.97
N ARG A 150 -17.04 -11.36 14.77
CA ARG A 150 -16.07 -11.53 15.86
C ARG A 150 -15.82 -10.21 16.59
N GLU A 151 -15.43 -9.16 15.87
CA GLU A 151 -15.13 -7.84 16.44
C GLU A 151 -16.35 -7.19 17.11
N ALA A 152 -17.55 -7.39 16.56
CA ALA A 152 -18.80 -6.92 17.15
C ALA A 152 -19.11 -7.66 18.47
N VAL A 153 -18.91 -8.97 18.53
CA VAL A 153 -19.07 -9.74 19.77
C VAL A 153 -18.01 -9.38 20.80
N ASP A 154 -16.75 -9.22 20.38
CA ASP A 154 -15.62 -8.85 21.25
C ASP A 154 -15.80 -7.45 21.86
N SER A 155 -16.58 -6.56 21.22
CA SER A 155 -16.96 -5.27 21.79
C SER A 155 -17.84 -5.37 23.04
N GLY A 156 -18.46 -6.53 23.28
CA GLY A 156 -19.42 -6.76 24.35
C GLY A 156 -20.82 -6.17 24.12
N ALA A 157 -21.02 -5.41 23.03
CA ALA A 157 -22.30 -4.79 22.70
C ALA A 157 -23.25 -5.69 21.89
N PHE A 158 -22.73 -6.79 21.33
CA PHE A 158 -23.47 -7.73 20.49
C PHE A 158 -23.31 -9.15 21.02
N ASP A 159 -24.39 -9.93 20.97
CA ASP A 159 -24.27 -11.39 20.87
C ASP A 159 -24.05 -11.83 19.42
N SER A 160 -23.75 -13.11 19.21
CA SER A 160 -23.47 -13.65 17.87
C SER A 160 -24.66 -13.51 16.90
N ALA A 161 -25.90 -13.68 17.38
CA ALA A 161 -27.09 -13.56 16.54
C ALA A 161 -27.36 -12.09 16.16
N GLN A 162 -27.17 -11.16 17.09
CA GLN A 162 -27.31 -9.73 16.86
C GLN A 162 -26.24 -9.20 15.90
N ALA A 163 -24.99 -9.67 16.03
CA ALA A 163 -23.92 -9.32 15.10
C ALA A 163 -24.23 -9.84 13.68
N LEU A 164 -24.75 -11.05 13.56
CA LEU A 164 -25.21 -11.58 12.27
C LEU A 164 -26.35 -10.76 11.66
N GLN A 165 -27.36 -10.40 12.47
CA GLN A 165 -28.47 -9.56 12.02
C GLN A 165 -28.00 -8.17 11.57
N ALA A 166 -27.04 -7.58 12.27
CA ALA A 166 -26.45 -6.29 11.88
C ALA A 166 -25.69 -6.40 10.54
N PHE A 167 -24.96 -7.49 10.32
CA PHE A 167 -24.30 -7.74 9.03
C PHE A 167 -25.32 -7.90 7.89
N ASP A 168 -26.39 -8.66 8.10
CA ASP A 168 -27.45 -8.85 7.11
C ASP A 168 -28.21 -7.54 6.84
N ALA A 169 -28.43 -6.71 7.87
CA ALA A 169 -29.00 -5.38 7.73
C ALA A 169 -28.10 -4.46 6.90
N ALA A 170 -26.79 -4.45 7.18
CA ALA A 170 -25.81 -3.71 6.38
C ALA A 170 -25.83 -4.17 4.91
N SER A 171 -25.85 -5.47 4.66
CA SER A 171 -25.96 -6.04 3.30
C SER A 171 -27.19 -5.52 2.55
N ARG A 172 -28.37 -5.57 3.19
CA ARG A 172 -29.61 -5.06 2.58
C ARG A 172 -29.55 -3.56 2.33
N ILE A 173 -29.10 -2.76 3.31
CA ILE A 173 -29.03 -1.30 3.20
C ILE A 173 -28.06 -0.90 2.09
N HIS A 174 -26.88 -1.52 2.03
CA HIS A 174 -25.90 -1.22 0.99
C HIS A 174 -26.40 -1.61 -0.41
N THR A 175 -26.98 -2.81 -0.54
CA THR A 175 -27.55 -3.27 -1.82
C THR A 175 -28.67 -2.35 -2.30
N ALA A 176 -29.58 -1.96 -1.41
CA ALA A 176 -30.66 -1.02 -1.74
C ALA A 176 -30.11 0.35 -2.17
N ALA A 177 -29.07 0.84 -1.51
CA ALA A 177 -28.41 2.08 -1.88
C ALA A 177 -27.76 2.00 -3.28
N LEU A 178 -27.09 0.89 -3.62
CA LEU A 178 -26.51 0.68 -4.95
C LEU A 178 -27.57 0.59 -6.05
N ILE A 179 -28.67 -0.14 -5.81
CA ILE A 179 -29.79 -0.23 -6.77
C ILE A 179 -30.36 1.16 -7.03
N LEU A 180 -30.59 1.93 -5.99
CA LEU A 180 -31.16 3.27 -6.10
C LEU A 180 -30.22 4.24 -6.80
N ALA A 181 -28.92 4.20 -6.47
CA ALA A 181 -27.90 4.97 -7.18
C ALA A 181 -27.88 4.63 -8.68
N GLY A 182 -27.94 3.33 -9.03
CA GLY A 182 -28.01 2.87 -10.42
C GLY A 182 -29.28 3.34 -11.15
N GLN A 183 -30.43 3.32 -10.47
CA GLN A 183 -31.70 3.82 -11.04
C GLN A 183 -31.66 5.33 -11.27
N ILE A 184 -31.14 6.11 -10.32
CA ILE A 184 -31.00 7.57 -10.45
C ILE A 184 -30.05 7.90 -11.61
N GLN A 185 -28.93 7.19 -11.71
CA GLN A 185 -27.97 7.39 -12.80
C GLN A 185 -28.60 7.04 -14.17
N GLY A 186 -29.28 5.90 -14.27
CA GLY A 186 -29.96 5.51 -15.50
C GLY A 186 -31.03 6.51 -15.93
N ALA A 187 -31.82 7.04 -14.98
CA ALA A 187 -32.83 8.07 -15.25
C ALA A 187 -32.20 9.40 -15.68
N ALA A 188 -31.11 9.83 -15.03
CA ALA A 188 -30.38 11.05 -15.40
C ALA A 188 -29.69 10.93 -16.77
N SER A 189 -29.21 9.74 -17.16
CA SER A 189 -28.69 9.51 -18.50
C SER A 189 -29.80 9.48 -19.56
N ALA A 190 -30.99 8.97 -19.22
CA ALA A 190 -32.12 8.92 -20.15
C ALA A 190 -32.66 10.30 -20.52
N THR A 191 -32.62 11.29 -19.60
CA THR A 191 -33.03 12.67 -19.90
C THR A 191 -32.09 13.38 -20.88
N MET A 192 -30.88 12.85 -21.11
CA MET A 192 -29.93 13.35 -22.11
C MET A 192 -30.23 12.83 -23.53
N LEU A 193 -31.12 11.84 -23.69
CA LEU A 193 -31.56 11.33 -24.99
C LEU A 193 -32.81 12.11 -25.42
N PRO A 194 -32.73 12.98 -26.45
CA PRO A 194 -33.87 13.82 -26.86
C PRO A 194 -35.11 13.00 -27.26
N ALA A 195 -34.92 11.77 -27.74
CA ALA A 195 -35.99 10.85 -28.13
C ALA A 195 -36.73 10.21 -26.94
N LEU A 196 -36.16 10.27 -25.73
CA LEU A 196 -36.73 9.72 -24.49
C LEU A 196 -37.08 10.82 -23.47
N ALA A 197 -36.86 12.09 -23.83
CA ALA A 197 -37.03 13.25 -22.96
C ALA A 197 -38.50 13.68 -22.77
N GLU A 198 -39.46 12.75 -22.83
CA GLU A 198 -40.73 12.98 -22.15
C GLU A 198 -40.51 12.62 -20.67
N THR A 199 -40.23 13.63 -19.86
CA THR A 199 -40.16 13.49 -18.41
C THR A 199 -41.46 12.86 -17.91
N PRO A 200 -41.44 11.68 -17.27
CA PRO A 200 -42.61 11.21 -16.55
C PRO A 200 -42.87 12.24 -15.43
N ALA A 201 -44.00 12.96 -15.51
CA ALA A 201 -44.34 14.04 -14.59
C ALA A 201 -44.35 13.63 -13.10
N ASP A 202 -44.38 12.31 -12.82
CA ASP A 202 -44.41 11.72 -11.47
C ASP A 202 -43.04 11.51 -10.80
N LEU A 203 -41.91 11.69 -11.50
CA LEU A 203 -40.57 11.46 -10.92
C LEU A 203 -39.84 12.75 -10.47
N SER A 204 -40.36 13.93 -10.85
CA SER A 204 -39.76 15.22 -10.53
C SER A 204 -39.59 15.52 -9.03
N PRO A 205 -40.54 15.25 -8.12
CA PRO A 205 -40.33 15.46 -6.68
C PRO A 205 -39.35 14.45 -6.08
N VAL A 206 -39.31 13.23 -6.59
CA VAL A 206 -38.38 12.17 -6.11
C VAL A 206 -36.94 12.49 -6.51
N VAL A 207 -36.72 13.03 -7.72
CA VAL A 207 -35.38 13.41 -8.23
C VAL A 207 -34.87 14.72 -7.61
N ALA A 208 -35.77 15.63 -7.23
CA ALA A 208 -35.43 16.88 -6.55
C ALA A 208 -35.03 16.67 -5.08
N ASP A 209 -35.70 15.74 -4.37
CA ASP A 209 -35.46 15.44 -2.96
C ASP A 209 -34.34 14.41 -2.72
N PHE A 210 -34.00 13.58 -3.73
CA PHE A 210 -32.92 12.60 -3.58
C PHE A 210 -31.56 13.27 -3.77
N PRO A 211 -30.55 12.92 -2.94
CA PRO A 211 -29.16 13.28 -3.21
C PRO A 211 -28.74 12.67 -4.56
N ASN A 212 -28.88 13.43 -5.62
CA ASN A 212 -28.40 13.09 -6.96
C ASN A 212 -26.91 13.45 -7.06
N MET A 213 -26.22 12.91 -8.06
CA MET A 213 -24.78 13.15 -8.22
C MET A 213 -24.41 14.64 -8.26
N LYS A 214 -25.32 15.53 -8.69
CA LYS A 214 -25.10 16.98 -8.70
C LYS A 214 -25.11 17.55 -7.29
N SER A 215 -26.02 17.09 -6.42
CA SER A 215 -26.03 17.48 -5.01
C SER A 215 -24.91 16.82 -4.19
N LEU A 216 -24.45 15.62 -4.55
CA LEU A 216 -23.41 14.89 -3.83
C LEU A 216 -21.99 15.33 -4.20
N PHE A 217 -21.77 15.75 -5.46
CA PHE A 217 -20.44 16.12 -5.96
C PHE A 217 -20.33 17.57 -6.39
N SER A 218 -21.41 18.38 -6.32
CA SER A 218 -21.49 19.81 -6.69
C SER A 218 -21.19 20.14 -8.17
N THR A 219 -20.43 19.29 -8.84
CA THR A 219 -20.01 19.41 -10.24
C THR A 219 -20.08 18.02 -10.88
N ILE A 220 -21.12 17.79 -11.71
CA ILE A 220 -21.01 16.79 -12.77
C ILE A 220 -20.97 17.55 -14.08
N ASP A 221 -19.76 17.91 -14.50
CA ASP A 221 -19.54 18.00 -15.93
C ASP A 221 -19.49 16.55 -16.41
N MET A 222 -20.64 16.02 -16.83
CA MET A 222 -20.73 14.75 -17.54
C MET A 222 -19.98 14.96 -18.88
N CYS A 223 -18.65 14.80 -18.87
CA CYS A 223 -17.85 14.80 -20.08
C CYS A 223 -18.08 13.51 -20.87
N GLU A 224 -17.83 13.56 -22.18
CA GLU A 224 -17.38 12.40 -22.93
C GLU A 224 -15.96 12.07 -22.41
N CYS A 225 -15.90 11.44 -21.23
CA CYS A 225 -14.65 11.16 -20.57
C CYS A 225 -14.07 9.87 -21.17
N PRO A 226 -12.78 9.86 -21.57
CA PRO A 226 -12.13 8.63 -22.04
C PRO A 226 -12.18 7.51 -20.99
N ASP A 227 -12.09 6.25 -21.39
CA ASP A 227 -12.21 5.08 -20.49
C ASP A 227 -11.25 5.11 -19.29
N CYS A 228 -10.04 5.66 -19.46
CA CYS A 228 -9.05 5.88 -18.38
C CYS A 228 -9.56 6.79 -17.24
N ARG A 229 -10.53 7.66 -17.51
CA ARG A 229 -11.17 8.55 -16.52
C ARG A 229 -12.56 8.07 -16.10
N SER A 230 -12.99 6.91 -16.58
CA SER A 230 -14.27 6.31 -16.23
C SER A 230 -14.22 5.66 -14.85
N VAL A 231 -15.34 5.69 -14.14
CA VAL A 231 -15.56 4.90 -12.91
C VAL A 231 -15.54 3.39 -13.16
N HIS A 232 -15.54 2.96 -14.43
CA HIS A 232 -15.38 1.57 -14.85
C HIS A 232 -14.00 1.29 -15.48
N GLY A 233 -13.11 2.27 -15.50
CA GLY A 233 -11.78 2.16 -16.09
C GLY A 233 -10.77 1.41 -15.21
N ALA A 234 -9.60 1.13 -15.77
CA ALA A 234 -8.52 0.42 -15.06
C ALA A 234 -8.02 1.18 -13.82
N ALA A 235 -7.94 2.51 -13.88
CA ALA A 235 -7.59 3.33 -12.72
C ALA A 235 -8.60 3.19 -11.56
N ALA A 236 -9.91 3.19 -11.87
CA ALA A 236 -10.94 2.97 -10.86
C ALA A 236 -10.86 1.55 -10.27
N TYR A 237 -10.56 0.54 -11.09
CA TYR A 237 -10.33 -0.82 -10.61
C TYR A 237 -9.11 -0.93 -9.68
N LEU A 238 -8.00 -0.25 -9.98
CA LEU A 238 -6.84 -0.21 -9.09
C LEU A 238 -7.20 0.38 -7.72
N VAL A 239 -7.94 1.50 -7.70
CA VAL A 239 -8.40 2.12 -6.44
C VAL A 239 -9.32 1.18 -5.66
N ASP A 240 -10.25 0.48 -6.32
CA ASP A 240 -11.13 -0.50 -5.69
C ASP A 240 -10.34 -1.67 -5.09
N VAL A 241 -9.32 -2.18 -5.80
CA VAL A 241 -8.43 -3.22 -5.29
C VAL A 241 -7.63 -2.72 -4.08
N LEU A 242 -7.08 -1.51 -4.11
CA LEU A 242 -6.36 -0.92 -2.96
C LEU A 242 -7.29 -0.71 -1.77
N GLN A 243 -8.54 -0.30 -1.99
CA GLN A 243 -9.56 -0.20 -0.95
C GLN A 243 -9.92 -1.59 -0.39
N PHE A 244 -10.08 -2.59 -1.24
CA PHE A 244 -10.32 -3.98 -0.83
C PHE A 244 -9.18 -4.48 0.06
N LEU A 245 -7.92 -4.29 -0.35
CA LEU A 245 -6.74 -4.64 0.44
C LEU A 245 -6.64 -3.84 1.74
N GLY A 246 -7.10 -2.59 1.75
CA GLY A 246 -7.21 -1.74 2.94
C GLY A 246 -8.13 -2.34 4.02
N ASN A 247 -9.08 -3.18 3.61
CA ASN A 247 -10.03 -3.84 4.52
C ASN A 247 -9.62 -5.26 4.94
N ARG A 248 -8.45 -5.74 4.49
CA ARG A 248 -7.93 -7.08 4.83
C ARG A 248 -6.77 -6.95 5.81
N LEU A 249 -6.87 -7.64 6.95
CA LEU A 249 -5.76 -7.72 7.90
C LEU A 249 -4.82 -8.86 7.52
N VAL A 250 -3.54 -8.69 7.84
CA VAL A 250 -2.52 -9.74 7.70
C VAL A 250 -1.96 -10.13 9.06
N VAL A 251 -1.50 -11.38 9.17
CA VAL A 251 -0.85 -11.88 10.39
C VAL A 251 0.64 -11.96 10.13
N ASP A 252 1.43 -11.33 10.99
CA ASP A 252 2.87 -11.47 10.98
C ASP A 252 3.26 -12.74 11.73
N THR A 253 3.72 -13.73 10.98
CA THR A 253 4.18 -15.02 11.51
C THR A 253 5.64 -15.00 11.92
N THR A 254 6.35 -13.88 11.74
CA THR A 254 7.76 -13.72 12.14
C THR A 254 7.91 -13.27 13.58
N THR A 255 6.83 -12.77 14.20
CA THR A 255 6.78 -12.40 15.63
C THR A 255 6.12 -13.51 16.46
N THR A 256 6.51 -13.65 17.72
CA THR A 256 5.91 -14.63 18.66
C THR A 256 5.48 -13.91 19.95
N PRO A 257 4.16 -13.87 20.28
CA PRO A 257 3.05 -14.43 19.51
C PRO A 257 2.83 -13.68 18.19
N ALA A 258 2.30 -14.38 17.19
CA ALA A 258 1.98 -13.78 15.90
C ALA A 258 1.04 -12.59 16.09
N THR A 259 1.46 -11.41 15.64
CA THR A 259 0.66 -10.19 15.75
C THR A 259 -0.17 -10.00 14.50
N THR A 260 -1.45 -9.65 14.66
CA THR A 260 -2.24 -9.16 13.52
C THR A 260 -1.75 -7.75 13.22
N LEU A 261 -1.03 -7.61 12.12
CA LEU A 261 -0.49 -6.34 11.65
C LEU A 261 -1.50 -5.64 10.73
N LYS A 262 -1.09 -4.44 10.27
CA LYS A 262 -1.76 -3.47 9.40
C LYS A 262 -2.63 -4.06 8.28
N ALA A 263 -3.36 -3.20 7.58
CA ALA A 263 -4.07 -3.61 6.38
C ALA A 263 -3.09 -4.17 5.33
N ALA A 264 -3.52 -5.17 4.54
CA ALA A 264 -2.72 -5.78 3.47
C ALA A 264 -2.21 -4.75 2.47
N ARG A 265 -3.00 -3.68 2.25
CA ARG A 265 -2.60 -2.51 1.48
C ARG A 265 -1.32 -1.88 2.04
N ASP A 266 -1.22 -1.69 3.35
CA ASP A 266 -0.06 -0.99 3.93
C ASP A 266 1.23 -1.82 3.80
N VAL A 267 1.12 -3.15 3.83
CA VAL A 267 2.25 -4.05 3.52
C VAL A 267 2.63 -3.99 2.05
N LEU A 268 1.63 -3.92 1.15
CA LEU A 268 1.88 -3.73 -0.28
C LEU A 268 2.61 -2.40 -0.53
N LEU A 269 2.10 -1.28 0.01
CA LEU A 269 2.65 0.05 -0.18
C LEU A 269 4.02 0.23 0.48
N ALA A 270 4.33 -0.51 1.56
CA ALA A 270 5.68 -0.55 2.11
C ALA A 270 6.70 -1.21 1.16
N ARG A 271 6.25 -2.17 0.33
CA ARG A 271 7.09 -2.82 -0.69
C ARG A 271 7.08 -2.09 -2.03
N ARG A 272 6.00 -1.37 -2.33
CA ARG A 272 5.73 -0.66 -3.57
C ARG A 272 5.21 0.76 -3.26
N PRO A 273 6.08 1.63 -2.70
CA PRO A 273 5.71 3.01 -2.39
C PRO A 273 5.37 3.82 -3.64
N ASP A 274 5.89 3.41 -4.81
CA ASP A 274 5.57 3.99 -6.11
C ASP A 274 4.07 3.98 -6.45
N LEU A 275 3.31 3.00 -5.94
CA LEU A 275 1.86 2.91 -6.18
C LEU A 275 1.06 4.05 -5.52
N THR A 276 1.60 4.74 -4.51
CA THR A 276 0.90 5.87 -3.87
C THR A 276 1.05 7.17 -4.64
N VAL A 277 2.04 7.24 -5.54
CA VAL A 277 2.43 8.46 -6.26
C VAL A 277 2.19 8.35 -7.76
N THR A 278 1.81 7.17 -8.26
CA THR A 278 1.45 6.97 -9.68
C THR A 278 0.17 7.71 -10.01
N ASP A 279 0.18 8.51 -11.08
CA ASP A 279 -0.99 9.26 -11.50
C ASP A 279 -2.05 8.36 -12.14
N LEU A 280 -3.29 8.55 -11.73
CA LEU A 280 -4.45 7.84 -12.27
C LEU A 280 -4.97 8.56 -13.52
N ASP A 281 -4.12 8.65 -14.54
CA ASP A 281 -4.41 9.33 -15.79
C ASP A 281 -4.37 8.41 -17.02
N CYS A 282 -4.63 8.97 -18.19
CA CYS A 282 -4.69 8.21 -19.43
C CYS A 282 -3.32 7.76 -19.94
N ALA A 283 -2.25 8.50 -19.65
CA ALA A 283 -0.91 8.14 -20.11
C ALA A 283 -0.41 6.91 -19.34
N ASN A 284 -0.48 6.94 -18.00
CA ASN A 284 -0.12 5.80 -17.17
C ASN A 284 -1.05 4.58 -17.35
N THR A 285 -2.30 4.80 -17.78
CA THR A 285 -3.25 3.71 -17.98
C THR A 285 -3.09 3.02 -19.33
N ASN A 286 -2.87 3.78 -20.41
CA ASN A 286 -3.04 3.27 -21.77
C ASN A 286 -1.75 3.18 -22.58
N THR A 287 -0.70 3.93 -22.23
CA THR A 287 0.55 3.93 -22.99
C THR A 287 1.30 2.62 -22.72
N PRO A 288 1.45 1.72 -23.71
CA PRO A 288 2.25 0.52 -23.56
C PRO A 288 3.73 0.87 -23.42
N LEU A 289 4.41 0.14 -22.55
CA LEU A 289 5.87 0.17 -22.39
C LEU A 289 6.40 -1.22 -22.05
N PRO A 290 7.69 -1.52 -22.28
CA PRO A 290 8.27 -2.80 -21.93
C PRO A 290 8.19 -3.07 -20.44
N TYR A 291 7.61 -4.21 -20.05
CA TYR A 291 7.48 -4.59 -18.64
C TYR A 291 8.85 -4.70 -17.93
N LEU A 292 9.89 -5.12 -18.66
CA LEU A 292 11.24 -5.24 -18.10
C LEU A 292 11.79 -3.89 -17.64
N ASP A 293 11.44 -2.80 -18.33
CA ASP A 293 11.92 -1.46 -17.99
C ASP A 293 11.38 -1.04 -16.62
N VAL A 294 10.09 -1.25 -16.36
CA VAL A 294 9.49 -1.00 -15.04
C VAL A 294 10.17 -1.84 -13.94
N VAL A 295 10.51 -3.09 -14.24
CA VAL A 295 11.21 -3.95 -13.28
C VAL A 295 12.60 -3.40 -13.00
N CYS A 296 13.36 -3.03 -14.03
CA CYS A 296 14.68 -2.42 -13.89
C CYS A 296 14.59 -1.11 -13.10
N GLU A 297 13.65 -0.21 -13.43
CA GLU A 297 13.43 1.03 -12.69
C GLU A 297 13.23 0.80 -11.19
N LEU A 298 12.40 -0.18 -10.81
CA LEU A 298 12.16 -0.50 -9.40
C LEU A 298 13.38 -1.12 -8.71
N LEU A 299 14.12 -1.99 -9.40
CA LEU A 299 15.33 -2.62 -8.87
C LEU A 299 16.49 -1.61 -8.75
N GLU A 300 16.61 -0.71 -9.71
CA GLU A 300 17.56 0.40 -9.69
C GLU A 300 17.33 1.32 -8.49
N GLU A 301 16.08 1.64 -8.18
CA GLU A 301 15.72 2.40 -6.96
C GLU A 301 16.06 1.62 -5.69
N ALA A 302 15.91 0.30 -5.68
CA ALA A 302 16.27 -0.53 -4.54
C ALA A 302 17.80 -0.62 -4.33
N VAL A 303 18.58 -0.57 -5.41
CA VAL A 303 20.05 -0.57 -5.36
C VAL A 303 20.60 0.79 -4.93
N ALA A 304 20.08 1.88 -5.50
CA ALA A 304 20.51 3.24 -5.20
C ALA A 304 19.30 4.18 -5.06
N PRO A 305 18.69 4.25 -3.86
CA PRO A 305 17.52 5.10 -3.63
C PRO A 305 17.80 6.58 -3.89
N ASP A 306 16.83 7.30 -4.47
CA ASP A 306 16.92 8.74 -4.71
C ASP A 306 16.93 9.51 -3.37
N PRO A 307 18.08 10.11 -2.99
CA PRO A 307 18.16 10.88 -1.75
C PRO A 307 17.24 12.12 -1.77
N GLY A 308 16.84 12.57 -2.95
CA GLY A 308 16.10 13.80 -3.18
C GLY A 308 16.93 15.05 -2.93
N VAL A 309 16.49 16.16 -3.50
CA VAL A 309 17.15 17.46 -3.36
C VAL A 309 16.51 18.24 -2.21
N ALA A 310 17.35 18.77 -1.30
CA ALA A 310 16.88 19.60 -0.21
C ALA A 310 16.47 20.99 -0.70
N PHE A 311 15.31 21.47 -0.25
CA PHE A 311 14.78 22.79 -0.56
C PHE A 311 14.24 23.45 0.72
N ALA A 312 14.72 24.65 1.03
CA ALA A 312 14.35 25.37 2.26
C ALA A 312 13.38 26.54 2.01
N GLY A 313 12.86 26.69 0.79
CA GLY A 313 11.95 27.78 0.43
C GLY A 313 10.48 27.49 0.75
N PRO A 314 9.60 28.48 0.53
CA PRO A 314 8.16 28.30 0.73
C PRO A 314 7.57 27.37 -0.33
N VAL A 315 6.62 26.54 0.10
CA VAL A 315 5.79 25.69 -0.75
C VAL A 315 4.34 25.93 -0.36
N ALA A 316 3.48 26.17 -1.35
CA ALA A 316 2.06 26.43 -1.17
C ALA A 316 1.29 25.90 -2.39
N ASP A 317 0.01 25.59 -2.18
CA ASP A 317 -0.92 25.19 -3.24
C ASP A 317 -1.13 26.30 -4.26
N GLY A 318 -1.27 25.94 -5.53
CA GLY A 318 -1.49 26.87 -6.65
C GLY A 318 -0.25 27.06 -7.53
N VAL A 319 -0.04 28.29 -8.01
CA VAL A 319 1.04 28.62 -8.96
C VAL A 319 2.41 28.46 -8.31
N VAL A 320 3.36 27.86 -9.03
CA VAL A 320 4.72 27.63 -8.53
C VAL A 320 5.42 28.94 -8.11
N ALA A 321 6.03 28.93 -6.92
CA ALA A 321 6.86 30.04 -6.46
C ALA A 321 8.18 30.11 -7.26
N PRO A 322 8.72 31.29 -7.61
CA PRO A 322 9.94 31.40 -8.43
C PRO A 322 11.16 30.66 -7.88
N ALA A 323 11.33 30.64 -6.55
CA ALA A 323 12.41 29.91 -5.89
C ALA A 323 12.24 28.39 -6.02
N LEU A 324 11.01 27.88 -5.92
CA LEU A 324 10.70 26.47 -6.12
C LEU A 324 10.89 26.08 -7.60
N LEU A 325 10.42 26.91 -8.54
CA LEU A 325 10.63 26.67 -9.97
C LEU A 325 12.11 26.56 -10.32
N THR A 326 12.95 27.44 -9.78
CA THR A 326 14.41 27.38 -9.98
C THR A 326 14.99 26.06 -9.43
N ALA A 327 14.53 25.62 -8.26
CA ALA A 327 14.98 24.35 -7.68
C ALA A 327 14.54 23.14 -8.52
N LEU A 328 13.30 23.15 -9.03
CA LEU A 328 12.76 22.12 -9.91
C LEU A 328 13.51 22.05 -11.24
N GLN A 329 13.81 23.20 -11.87
CA GLN A 329 14.62 23.27 -13.09
C GLN A 329 16.06 22.80 -12.84
N GLY A 330 16.58 23.01 -11.63
CA GLY A 330 17.88 22.49 -11.18
C GLY A 330 17.97 20.97 -11.15
N LEU A 331 16.85 20.24 -11.18
CA LEU A 331 16.80 18.78 -11.31
C LEU A 331 17.06 18.30 -12.75
N GLY A 332 17.23 19.22 -13.71
CA GLY A 332 17.41 18.88 -15.13
C GLY A 332 16.11 18.53 -15.86
N LEU A 333 14.96 18.81 -15.24
CA LEU A 333 13.62 18.59 -15.81
C LEU A 333 13.04 19.89 -16.37
N ALA A 334 12.21 19.77 -17.40
CA ALA A 334 11.63 20.91 -18.13
C ALA A 334 10.41 21.53 -17.42
N PHE A 335 10.56 21.92 -16.14
CA PHE A 335 9.54 22.68 -15.43
C PHE A 335 9.46 24.13 -15.95
N THR A 336 8.25 24.65 -16.07
CA THR A 336 7.92 25.95 -16.65
C THR A 336 7.15 26.82 -15.66
N ALA A 337 6.81 28.05 -16.06
CA ALA A 337 5.96 28.91 -15.24
C ALA A 337 4.51 28.39 -15.11
N ASP A 338 4.11 27.41 -15.94
CA ASP A 338 2.79 26.78 -15.91
C ASP A 338 2.70 25.66 -14.86
N THR A 339 3.78 25.36 -14.14
CA THR A 339 3.78 24.37 -13.07
C THR A 339 2.76 24.72 -11.99
N VAL A 340 1.93 23.74 -11.63
CA VAL A 340 0.95 23.84 -10.54
C VAL A 340 1.38 22.94 -9.39
N VAL A 341 1.35 23.48 -8.18
CA VAL A 341 1.63 22.78 -6.93
C VAL A 341 0.30 22.40 -6.29
N HIS A 342 0.14 21.13 -5.94
CA HIS A 342 -1.03 20.59 -5.27
C HIS A 342 -0.69 20.13 -3.85
N GLY A 343 -1.52 20.49 -2.87
CA GLY A 343 -1.41 19.98 -1.50
C GLY A 343 -1.90 20.95 -0.43
N PRO A 344 -1.60 20.72 0.85
CA PRO A 344 -0.88 19.55 1.35
C PRO A 344 -1.72 18.26 1.26
N ASP A 345 -1.06 17.13 1.09
CA ASP A 345 -1.65 15.81 1.30
C ASP A 345 -1.79 15.48 2.80
N LEU A 346 -2.25 14.26 3.12
CA LEU A 346 -2.43 13.82 4.52
C LEU A 346 -1.12 13.71 5.31
N ASP A 347 0.02 13.58 4.63
CA ASP A 347 1.36 13.53 5.23
C ASP A 347 2.03 14.91 5.25
N GLY A 348 1.31 15.97 4.83
CA GLY A 348 1.80 17.34 4.77
C GLY A 348 2.71 17.63 3.57
N GLY A 349 2.80 16.69 2.61
CA GLY A 349 3.55 16.84 1.37
C GLY A 349 2.79 17.57 0.27
N PHE A 350 3.53 17.98 -0.75
CA PHE A 350 2.97 18.62 -1.95
C PHE A 350 3.45 17.88 -3.20
N VAL A 351 2.77 18.10 -4.33
CA VAL A 351 3.18 17.59 -5.63
C VAL A 351 3.20 18.75 -6.64
N ALA A 352 4.36 19.00 -7.24
CA ALA A 352 4.51 19.94 -8.35
C ALA A 352 4.33 19.21 -9.69
N ARG A 353 3.46 19.73 -10.54
CA ARG A 353 3.08 19.12 -11.82
C ARG A 353 3.28 20.10 -12.97
N ASP A 354 3.91 19.62 -14.03
CA ASP A 354 4.02 20.28 -15.33
C ASP A 354 3.75 19.24 -16.43
N ALA A 355 3.66 19.66 -17.69
CA ALA A 355 3.29 18.82 -18.83
C ALA A 355 4.25 17.64 -19.07
N GLY A 356 5.52 17.75 -18.67
CA GLY A 356 6.55 16.73 -18.91
C GLY A 356 7.25 16.22 -17.65
N ALA A 357 6.82 16.64 -16.45
CA ALA A 357 7.47 16.25 -15.22
C ALA A 357 6.55 16.40 -14.00
N VAL A 358 6.73 15.49 -13.04
CA VAL A 358 6.05 15.54 -11.75
C VAL A 358 7.08 15.32 -10.64
N VAL A 359 7.05 16.16 -9.60
CA VAL A 359 7.95 16.09 -8.45
C VAL A 359 7.14 16.06 -7.16
N GLY A 360 7.45 15.10 -6.30
CA GLY A 360 6.96 15.00 -4.94
C GLY A 360 7.81 15.85 -4.01
N ILE A 361 7.14 16.57 -3.10
CA ILE A 361 7.73 17.52 -2.17
C ILE A 361 7.35 17.07 -0.76
N THR A 362 8.24 16.35 -0.09
CA THR A 362 7.97 15.77 1.24
C THR A 362 8.64 16.60 2.35
N PRO A 363 8.00 16.84 3.50
CA PRO A 363 8.64 17.50 4.64
C PRO A 363 9.86 16.73 5.15
N ASP A 364 10.92 17.42 5.59
CA ASP A 364 12.17 16.79 6.07
C ASP A 364 12.65 17.23 7.46
N GLY A 365 11.75 17.86 8.24
CA GLY A 365 12.04 18.31 9.62
C GLY A 365 12.62 19.73 9.71
N GLY A 366 12.69 20.47 8.60
CA GLY A 366 13.09 21.88 8.57
C GLY A 366 12.89 22.58 7.22
N GLY A 367 12.68 21.81 6.15
CA GLY A 367 12.30 22.26 4.82
C GLY A 367 11.61 21.13 4.06
N TRP A 368 12.06 20.91 2.83
CA TRP A 368 11.44 19.98 1.88
C TRP A 368 12.48 19.12 1.17
N ARG A 369 12.07 17.91 0.82
CA ARG A 369 12.81 17.02 -0.09
C ARG A 369 12.03 16.87 -1.39
N LEU A 370 12.68 17.27 -2.47
CA LEU A 370 12.18 17.16 -3.84
C LEU A 370 12.63 15.82 -4.42
N ARG A 371 11.70 15.00 -4.90
CA ARG A 371 11.98 13.74 -5.61
C ARG A 371 11.17 13.65 -6.88
N VAL A 372 11.81 13.20 -7.95
CA VAL A 372 11.12 12.99 -9.23
C VAL A 372 10.17 11.81 -9.09
N LEU A 373 8.90 12.02 -9.43
CA LEU A 373 7.91 10.95 -9.47
C LEU A 373 7.86 10.40 -10.89
N ARG A 374 7.96 9.07 -11.01
CA ARG A 374 7.99 8.38 -12.30
C ARG A 374 6.58 8.30 -12.85
N GLN A 375 6.34 8.98 -13.97
CA GLN A 375 5.07 9.01 -14.70
C GLN A 375 5.32 8.83 -16.19
N THR A 376 4.27 8.52 -16.94
CA THR A 376 4.39 8.29 -18.37
C THR A 376 4.18 9.58 -19.14
N PHE A 377 5.23 10.11 -19.76
CA PHE A 377 5.16 11.30 -20.63
C PHE A 377 5.50 11.01 -22.10
N GLY A 378 6.27 9.96 -22.37
CA GLY A 378 6.69 9.57 -23.72
C GLY A 378 5.60 8.82 -24.50
N SER A 379 5.75 8.78 -25.81
CA SER A 379 4.93 7.94 -26.68
C SER A 379 5.33 6.47 -26.60
N ASP A 380 4.42 5.57 -26.97
CA ASP A 380 4.66 4.13 -27.07
C ASP A 380 5.96 3.79 -27.84
N ALA A 381 6.22 4.53 -28.92
CA ALA A 381 7.39 4.29 -29.77
C ALA A 381 8.70 4.72 -29.11
N GLU A 382 8.69 5.81 -28.34
CA GLU A 382 9.85 6.28 -27.59
C GLU A 382 10.15 5.33 -26.42
N LEU A 383 9.12 4.93 -25.67
CA LEU A 383 9.24 4.02 -24.53
C LEU A 383 9.61 2.60 -24.94
N ALA A 384 9.23 2.16 -26.14
CA ALA A 384 9.69 0.88 -26.68
C ALA A 384 11.15 0.92 -27.17
N ALA A 385 11.68 2.11 -27.47
CA ALA A 385 13.04 2.28 -27.97
C ALA A 385 14.06 2.46 -26.84
N ALA A 386 13.68 3.13 -25.76
CA ALA A 386 14.54 3.33 -24.59
C ALA A 386 13.70 3.44 -23.30
N PRO A 387 14.23 2.95 -22.15
CA PRO A 387 13.60 3.14 -20.87
C PRO A 387 13.40 4.63 -20.55
N ALA A 388 12.26 4.98 -19.94
CA ALA A 388 11.98 6.36 -19.53
C ALA A 388 12.91 6.82 -18.40
N TYR A 389 13.20 5.93 -17.46
CA TYR A 389 13.99 6.23 -16.28
C TYR A 389 15.15 5.24 -16.16
N VAL A 390 16.36 5.80 -16.01
CA VAL A 390 17.57 5.02 -15.76
C VAL A 390 18.35 5.68 -14.64
N ASN A 391 18.62 4.92 -13.57
CA ASN A 391 19.36 5.40 -12.42
C ASN A 391 20.87 5.14 -12.59
N ALA A 392 21.59 6.16 -13.05
CA ALA A 392 23.04 6.06 -13.23
C ALA A 392 23.81 5.71 -11.93
N ALA A 393 23.30 6.11 -10.76
CA ALA A 393 23.92 5.80 -9.48
C ALA A 393 23.82 4.31 -9.14
N ALA A 394 22.73 3.64 -9.55
CA ALA A 394 22.58 2.19 -9.39
C ALA A 394 23.66 1.44 -10.19
N TYR A 395 23.86 1.80 -11.46
CA TYR A 395 24.89 1.16 -12.29
C TYR A 395 26.32 1.48 -11.84
N ALA A 396 26.57 2.68 -11.29
CA ALA A 396 27.85 2.99 -10.66
C ALA A 396 28.12 2.09 -9.44
N ALA A 397 27.10 1.82 -8.61
CA ALA A 397 27.21 0.91 -7.47
C ALA A 397 27.46 -0.53 -7.95
N LEU A 398 26.68 -1.02 -8.93
CA LEU A 398 26.81 -2.38 -9.48
C LEU A 398 28.15 -2.60 -10.20
N ALA A 399 28.71 -1.58 -10.84
CA ALA A 399 30.02 -1.64 -11.47
C ALA A 399 31.18 -1.65 -10.46
N ALA A 400 30.95 -1.22 -9.22
CA ALA A 400 31.94 -1.22 -8.15
C ALA A 400 31.85 -2.44 -7.21
N ASP A 401 30.73 -3.16 -7.23
CA ASP A 401 30.47 -4.27 -6.32
C ASP A 401 31.21 -5.56 -6.74
N PRO A 402 32.08 -6.15 -5.88
CA PRO A 402 32.85 -7.34 -6.21
C PRO A 402 32.09 -8.66 -5.99
N ALA A 403 30.81 -8.62 -5.62
CA ALA A 403 30.05 -9.81 -5.26
C ALA A 403 29.99 -10.83 -6.42
N CYS A 404 30.19 -12.10 -6.07
CA CYS A 404 30.13 -13.22 -6.99
C CYS A 404 28.68 -13.58 -7.37
N PHE A 405 28.40 -14.12 -8.56
CA PHE A 405 29.22 -14.19 -9.79
C PHE A 405 28.68 -13.29 -10.91
N THR A 406 27.67 -12.48 -10.61
CA THR A 406 27.02 -11.60 -11.59
C THR A 406 27.58 -10.19 -11.58
N LEU A 407 28.26 -9.78 -10.50
CA LEU A 407 28.89 -8.47 -10.37
C LEU A 407 30.43 -8.59 -10.46
N PRO A 408 31.16 -7.55 -10.86
CA PRO A 408 30.68 -6.22 -11.26
C PRO A 408 29.89 -6.23 -12.57
N LEU A 409 28.83 -5.43 -12.64
CA LEU A 409 28.05 -5.18 -13.86
C LEU A 409 28.39 -3.78 -14.39
N ASP A 410 29.15 -3.73 -15.48
CA ASP A 410 29.46 -2.48 -16.17
C ASP A 410 28.53 -2.32 -17.38
N LEU A 411 27.48 -1.50 -17.21
CA LEU A 411 26.49 -1.24 -18.26
C LEU A 411 27.13 -0.62 -19.51
N GLY A 412 28.03 0.35 -19.33
CA GLY A 412 28.69 1.03 -20.44
C GLY A 412 29.57 0.08 -21.26
N HIS A 413 30.25 -0.87 -20.62
CA HIS A 413 30.98 -1.94 -21.30
C HIS A 413 30.06 -2.82 -22.14
N LEU A 414 28.93 -3.26 -21.57
CA LEU A 414 27.95 -4.11 -22.25
C LEU A 414 27.30 -3.41 -23.44
N GLU A 415 26.85 -2.17 -23.25
CA GLU A 415 26.25 -1.35 -24.32
C GLU A 415 27.25 -1.11 -25.44
N THR A 416 28.49 -0.72 -25.10
CA THR A 416 29.55 -0.51 -26.09
C THR A 416 29.76 -1.76 -26.95
N ARG A 417 29.84 -2.94 -26.32
CA ARG A 417 29.99 -4.21 -27.05
C ARG A 417 28.77 -4.54 -27.91
N ALA A 418 27.56 -4.30 -27.41
CA ALA A 418 26.33 -4.51 -28.16
C ALA A 418 26.29 -3.62 -29.42
N TYR A 419 26.62 -2.33 -29.28
CA TYR A 419 26.71 -1.41 -30.42
C TYR A 419 27.78 -1.82 -31.44
N PHE A 420 28.99 -2.18 -31.01
CA PHE A 420 30.01 -2.68 -31.94
C PHE A 420 29.55 -3.92 -32.70
N THR A 421 28.90 -4.86 -32.00
CA THR A 421 28.36 -6.08 -32.60
C THR A 421 27.33 -5.74 -33.67
N GLN A 422 26.43 -4.79 -33.40
CA GLN A 422 25.44 -4.32 -34.38
C GLN A 422 26.10 -3.65 -35.60
N LEU A 423 27.23 -2.96 -35.41
CA LEU A 423 28.03 -2.37 -36.49
C LEU A 423 28.88 -3.41 -37.25
N GLY A 424 28.81 -4.70 -36.90
CA GLY A 424 29.60 -5.76 -37.52
C GLY A 424 31.09 -5.71 -37.17
N SER A 425 31.43 -5.07 -36.05
CA SER A 425 32.78 -4.96 -35.53
C SER A 425 32.87 -5.59 -34.13
N ASP A 426 34.09 -5.86 -33.68
CA ASP A 426 34.34 -6.31 -32.32
C ASP A 426 35.36 -5.37 -31.65
N ARG A 427 35.07 -4.97 -30.41
CA ARG A 427 35.90 -3.99 -29.68
C ARG A 427 37.33 -4.49 -29.48
N ALA A 428 37.53 -5.79 -29.28
CA ALA A 428 38.86 -6.39 -29.17
C ALA A 428 39.69 -6.24 -30.46
N GLY A 429 39.06 -6.40 -31.62
CA GLY A 429 39.65 -6.22 -32.94
C GLY A 429 40.07 -4.78 -33.15
N LEU A 430 39.25 -3.82 -32.71
CA LEU A 430 39.61 -2.41 -32.70
C LEU A 430 40.79 -2.12 -31.75
N MET A 431 40.76 -2.63 -30.51
CA MET A 431 41.87 -2.50 -29.55
C MET A 431 43.16 -3.08 -30.12
N SER A 432 43.07 -4.24 -30.78
CA SER A 432 44.21 -4.89 -31.45
C SER A 432 44.73 -4.08 -32.63
N ALA A 433 43.85 -3.47 -33.43
CA ALA A 433 44.21 -2.67 -34.59
C ALA A 433 44.86 -1.34 -34.19
N LEU A 434 44.39 -0.73 -33.10
CA LEU A 434 44.94 0.52 -32.56
C LEU A 434 46.21 0.30 -31.74
N GLY A 435 46.48 -0.94 -31.29
CA GLY A 435 47.64 -1.27 -30.47
C GLY A 435 47.61 -0.60 -29.09
N THR A 436 46.42 -0.27 -28.58
CA THR A 436 46.22 0.51 -27.35
C THR A 436 46.10 -0.34 -26.09
N ALA A 437 46.03 -1.67 -26.21
CA ALA A 437 45.77 -2.59 -25.11
C ALA A 437 46.88 -3.63 -24.94
N SER A 438 47.16 -4.00 -23.70
CA SER A 438 48.02 -5.11 -23.35
C SER A 438 47.42 -6.46 -23.77
N PRO A 439 48.22 -7.54 -23.88
CA PRO A 439 47.68 -8.87 -24.19
C PRO A 439 46.63 -9.36 -23.20
N ALA A 440 46.74 -8.99 -21.91
CA ALA A 440 45.78 -9.36 -20.88
C ALA A 440 44.44 -8.63 -21.04
N GLU A 441 44.47 -7.31 -21.27
CA GLU A 441 43.27 -6.51 -21.54
C GLU A 441 42.57 -6.96 -22.83
N LEU A 442 43.33 -7.27 -23.88
CA LEU A 442 42.77 -7.81 -25.12
C LEU A 442 42.11 -9.18 -24.91
N ALA A 443 42.72 -10.04 -24.09
CA ALA A 443 42.14 -11.33 -23.75
C ALA A 443 40.86 -11.18 -22.93
N ALA A 444 40.86 -10.29 -21.92
CA ALA A 444 39.69 -9.97 -21.11
C ALA A 444 38.52 -9.48 -21.98
N GLU A 445 38.78 -8.52 -22.89
CA GLU A 445 37.75 -8.01 -23.80
C GLU A 445 37.22 -9.11 -24.74
N ARG A 446 38.08 -10.01 -25.24
CA ARG A 446 37.62 -11.16 -26.06
C ARG A 446 36.71 -12.11 -25.29
N LEU A 447 36.98 -12.29 -23.99
CA LEU A 447 36.17 -13.09 -23.08
C LEU A 447 34.90 -12.35 -22.60
N GLY A 448 34.74 -11.07 -22.95
CA GLY A 448 33.62 -10.24 -22.52
C GLY A 448 33.70 -9.81 -21.06
N LEU A 449 34.88 -9.84 -20.46
CA LEU A 449 35.10 -9.35 -19.10
C LEU A 449 35.28 -7.83 -19.11
N SER A 450 34.56 -7.12 -18.24
CA SER A 450 34.84 -5.71 -17.97
C SER A 450 36.15 -5.53 -17.22
N ASP A 451 36.66 -4.30 -17.13
CA ASP A 451 37.92 -4.01 -16.42
C ASP A 451 37.85 -4.41 -14.94
N GLY A 452 36.70 -4.21 -14.30
CA GLY A 452 36.44 -4.64 -12.91
C GLY A 452 36.44 -6.16 -12.77
N GLN A 453 35.78 -6.88 -13.68
CA GLN A 453 35.77 -8.35 -13.69
C GLN A 453 37.16 -8.94 -13.96
N HIS A 454 37.89 -8.38 -14.92
CA HIS A 454 39.27 -8.75 -15.20
C HIS A 454 40.16 -8.57 -13.97
N THR A 455 40.06 -7.41 -13.29
CA THR A 455 40.84 -7.11 -12.08
C THR A 455 40.60 -8.15 -10.99
N LEU A 456 39.33 -8.53 -10.75
CA LEU A 456 38.99 -9.56 -9.77
C LEU A 456 39.54 -10.94 -10.13
N VAL A 457 39.62 -11.29 -11.41
CA VAL A 457 40.19 -12.58 -11.85
C VAL A 457 41.70 -12.62 -11.63
N VAL A 458 42.42 -11.55 -11.94
CA VAL A 458 43.90 -11.56 -11.95
C VAL A 458 44.54 -11.14 -10.62
N THR A 459 43.81 -10.42 -9.76
CA THR A 459 44.33 -9.87 -8.50
C THR A 459 43.91 -10.74 -7.32
N PRO A 460 44.85 -11.35 -6.57
CA PRO A 460 44.51 -12.04 -5.33
C PRO A 460 43.99 -11.09 -4.25
N ASP A 461 42.87 -11.42 -3.62
CA ASP A 461 42.34 -10.72 -2.45
C ASP A 461 41.77 -11.67 -1.39
N PRO A 462 42.64 -12.39 -0.64
CA PRO A 462 42.19 -13.23 0.48
C PRO A 462 41.51 -12.46 1.61
N GLY A 463 41.70 -11.13 1.72
CA GLY A 463 41.10 -10.33 2.78
C GLY A 463 39.66 -9.89 2.49
N GLY A 464 39.31 -9.71 1.21
CA GLY A 464 38.02 -9.21 0.75
C GLY A 464 36.92 -10.27 0.58
N GLN A 465 37.16 -11.52 0.99
CA GLN A 465 36.24 -12.63 0.70
C GLN A 465 34.84 -12.44 1.29
N GLN A 466 34.70 -11.71 2.40
CA GLN A 466 33.38 -11.42 2.96
C GLN A 466 32.51 -10.62 1.98
N ALA A 467 33.08 -9.61 1.31
CA ALA A 467 32.38 -8.79 0.34
C ALA A 467 32.10 -9.59 -0.95
N ILE A 468 33.12 -10.29 -1.46
CA ILE A 468 33.05 -11.09 -2.69
C ILE A 468 31.98 -12.19 -2.58
N TRP A 469 31.90 -12.89 -1.44
CA TRP A 469 30.91 -13.97 -1.23
C TRP A 469 29.64 -13.53 -0.50
N THR A 470 29.57 -12.24 -0.16
CA THR A 470 28.43 -11.61 0.52
C THR A 470 28.07 -12.29 1.85
N THR A 471 29.07 -12.81 2.59
CA THR A 471 28.83 -13.57 3.82
C THR A 471 28.45 -12.65 5.00
N PRO A 472 27.69 -13.16 6.00
CA PRO A 472 27.25 -12.34 7.14
C PRO A 472 28.39 -11.82 8.02
N GLY A 473 29.57 -12.46 7.95
CA GLY A 473 30.74 -12.10 8.74
C GLY A 473 32.05 -12.54 8.08
N SER A 474 33.16 -12.06 8.65
CA SER A 474 34.54 -12.45 8.31
C SER A 474 35.12 -13.37 9.40
N PRO A 475 35.94 -14.38 9.07
CA PRO A 475 36.33 -14.76 7.70
C PRO A 475 35.18 -15.43 6.95
N ALA A 476 35.16 -15.28 5.62
CA ALA A 476 34.07 -15.82 4.79
C ALA A 476 33.99 -17.35 4.87
N SER A 477 35.16 -18.00 4.98
CA SER A 477 35.32 -19.43 5.20
C SER A 477 34.57 -19.96 6.42
N ALA A 478 34.34 -19.16 7.47
CA ALA A 478 33.55 -19.60 8.63
C ALA A 478 32.10 -19.92 8.25
N THR A 479 31.54 -19.20 7.27
CA THR A 479 30.20 -19.47 6.72
C THR A 479 30.26 -20.52 5.61
N LEU A 480 31.20 -20.35 4.66
CA LEU A 480 31.26 -21.14 3.44
C LEU A 480 31.89 -22.53 3.60
N SER A 481 32.48 -22.82 4.77
CA SER A 481 32.86 -24.19 5.10
C SER A 481 31.63 -25.10 5.17
N ASN A 482 30.44 -24.58 5.45
CA ASN A 482 29.21 -25.35 5.38
C ASN A 482 28.79 -25.56 3.92
N VAL A 483 28.58 -26.83 3.51
CA VAL A 483 28.32 -27.18 2.11
C VAL A 483 27.02 -26.59 1.59
N ASP A 484 25.95 -26.59 2.39
CA ASP A 484 24.67 -25.97 1.98
C ASP A 484 24.82 -24.46 1.74
N SER A 485 25.52 -23.78 2.65
CA SER A 485 25.85 -22.35 2.49
C SER A 485 26.69 -22.08 1.25
N PHE A 486 27.67 -22.93 0.95
CA PHE A 486 28.51 -22.81 -0.24
C PHE A 486 27.72 -23.00 -1.53
N VAL A 487 26.98 -24.12 -1.65
CA VAL A 487 26.17 -24.46 -2.84
C VAL A 487 25.14 -23.36 -3.10
N THR A 488 24.44 -22.91 -2.06
CA THR A 488 23.44 -21.84 -2.17
C THR A 488 24.03 -20.52 -2.64
N ARG A 489 25.16 -20.09 -2.06
CA ARG A 489 25.79 -18.79 -2.40
C ARG A 489 26.54 -18.81 -3.73
N SER A 490 27.18 -19.92 -4.06
CA SER A 490 27.94 -20.07 -5.31
C SER A 490 27.05 -20.33 -6.53
N GLY A 491 25.81 -20.76 -6.31
CA GLY A 491 24.91 -21.24 -7.37
C GLY A 491 25.41 -22.52 -8.05
N ARG A 492 26.34 -23.25 -7.42
CA ARG A 492 26.93 -24.50 -7.95
C ARG A 492 26.29 -25.71 -7.31
N THR A 493 26.27 -26.83 -8.03
CA THR A 493 25.76 -28.07 -7.48
C THR A 493 26.75 -28.70 -6.51
N TYR A 494 26.28 -29.64 -5.68
CA TYR A 494 27.17 -30.44 -4.84
C TYR A 494 28.21 -31.24 -5.66
N ALA A 495 27.82 -31.72 -6.85
CA ALA A 495 28.73 -32.41 -7.76
C ALA A 495 29.83 -31.47 -8.27
N ASP A 496 29.48 -30.23 -8.62
CA ASP A 496 30.48 -29.22 -8.99
C ASP A 496 31.43 -28.93 -7.82
N LEU A 497 30.94 -28.85 -6.59
CA LEU A 497 31.80 -28.64 -5.42
C LEU A 497 32.82 -29.78 -5.27
N LEU A 498 32.40 -31.04 -5.43
CA LEU A 498 33.31 -32.19 -5.38
C LEU A 498 34.40 -32.09 -6.45
N GLU A 499 34.04 -31.70 -7.68
CA GLU A 499 35.03 -31.46 -8.73
C GLU A 499 35.98 -30.33 -8.36
N LEU A 500 35.47 -29.21 -7.83
CA LEU A 500 36.24 -28.01 -7.52
C LEU A 500 37.28 -28.23 -6.41
N VAL A 501 36.95 -28.98 -5.36
CA VAL A 501 37.90 -29.24 -4.26
C VAL A 501 39.04 -30.17 -4.67
N ASP A 502 38.85 -30.97 -5.71
CA ASP A 502 39.88 -31.86 -6.26
C ASP A 502 40.84 -31.14 -7.24
N LEU A 503 40.56 -29.88 -7.61
CA LEU A 503 41.40 -29.10 -8.53
C LEU A 503 42.66 -28.59 -7.84
N ALA A 504 43.82 -28.75 -8.48
CA ALA A 504 45.11 -28.41 -7.88
C ALA A 504 45.24 -26.90 -7.62
N TRP A 505 44.72 -26.06 -8.52
CA TRP A 505 44.68 -24.61 -8.36
C TRP A 505 43.83 -24.20 -7.15
N VAL A 506 42.62 -24.75 -7.03
CA VAL A 506 41.69 -24.40 -5.94
C VAL A 506 42.25 -24.89 -4.60
N ASP A 507 42.70 -26.14 -4.55
CA ASP A 507 43.29 -26.75 -3.36
C ASP A 507 44.49 -25.95 -2.85
N GLY A 508 45.42 -25.56 -3.73
CA GLY A 508 46.60 -24.78 -3.36
C GLY A 508 47.48 -25.47 -2.30
N GLY A 509 47.40 -26.80 -2.17
CA GLY A 509 48.13 -27.60 -1.19
C GLY A 509 47.45 -27.73 0.18
N GLN A 510 46.17 -27.35 0.31
CA GLN A 510 45.44 -27.41 1.59
C GLN A 510 44.79 -28.77 1.88
N ASN A 511 44.78 -29.69 0.91
CA ASN A 511 44.03 -30.94 0.96
C ASN A 511 42.56 -30.68 1.34
N LEU A 512 41.87 -29.88 0.52
CA LEU A 512 40.44 -29.63 0.63
C LEU A 512 39.67 -30.93 0.36
N PHE A 513 38.67 -31.22 1.19
CA PHE A 513 37.76 -32.34 0.95
C PHE A 513 36.42 -32.10 1.64
N VAL A 514 35.36 -32.74 1.16
CA VAL A 514 34.06 -32.69 1.84
C VAL A 514 34.02 -33.73 2.96
N GLN A 515 33.93 -33.25 4.20
CA GLN A 515 33.70 -34.07 5.38
C GLN A 515 32.21 -34.19 5.70
N HIS A 516 31.75 -35.43 5.84
CA HIS A 516 30.40 -35.74 6.33
C HIS A 516 30.40 -35.73 7.86
N LEU A 517 29.53 -34.92 8.47
CA LEU A 517 29.39 -34.84 9.93
C LEU A 517 28.42 -35.91 10.47
N ASP A 518 27.52 -36.40 9.61
CA ASP A 518 26.63 -37.52 9.87
C ASP A 518 26.44 -38.42 8.63
N ALA A 519 25.57 -39.41 8.74
CA ALA A 519 25.25 -40.34 7.65
C ALA A 519 24.12 -39.84 6.72
N SER A 520 23.64 -38.62 6.90
CA SER A 520 22.49 -38.09 6.18
C SER A 520 22.88 -37.51 4.81
N ALA A 521 21.86 -37.28 3.98
CA ALA A 521 21.99 -36.57 2.71
C ALA A 521 21.92 -35.03 2.88
N ASP A 522 21.76 -34.53 4.11
CA ASP A 522 21.67 -33.10 4.39
C ASP A 522 23.01 -32.42 4.07
N LEU A 523 22.97 -31.38 3.24
CA LEU A 523 24.14 -30.57 2.92
C LEU A 523 24.55 -29.68 4.11
N GLY A 524 23.61 -29.34 4.99
CA GLY A 524 23.87 -28.62 6.23
C GLY A 524 24.72 -29.43 7.22
N ALA A 525 24.67 -30.76 7.13
CA ALA A 525 25.48 -31.70 7.91
C ALA A 525 26.81 -32.10 7.21
N LYS A 526 27.28 -31.29 6.24
CA LYS A 526 28.56 -31.49 5.55
C LYS A 526 29.39 -30.22 5.61
N ARG A 527 30.72 -30.40 5.67
CA ARG A 527 31.66 -29.28 5.64
C ARG A 527 32.81 -29.49 4.65
N VAL A 528 33.29 -28.43 4.02
CA VAL A 528 34.56 -28.42 3.29
C VAL A 528 35.67 -28.26 4.33
N ALA A 529 36.42 -29.33 4.57
CA ALA A 529 37.54 -29.31 5.50
C ALA A 529 38.70 -28.49 4.94
N ASN A 530 39.45 -27.84 5.84
CA ASN A 530 40.62 -27.00 5.56
C ASN A 530 40.36 -25.74 4.72
N LEU A 531 39.10 -25.41 4.41
CA LEU A 531 38.75 -24.21 3.65
C LEU A 531 39.11 -22.94 4.42
N ASP A 532 39.91 -22.07 3.81
CA ASP A 532 40.21 -20.72 4.29
C ASP A 532 39.88 -19.66 3.23
N ASP A 533 40.06 -18.38 3.58
CA ASP A 533 39.76 -17.28 2.67
C ASP A 533 40.77 -17.19 1.50
N ALA A 534 41.96 -17.80 1.61
CA ALA A 534 42.88 -17.90 0.48
C ALA A 534 42.43 -18.95 -0.55
N ALA A 535 41.85 -20.06 -0.10
CA ALA A 535 41.19 -21.03 -0.96
C ALA A 535 39.94 -20.45 -1.61
N LEU A 536 39.13 -19.69 -0.85
CA LEU A 536 38.00 -18.95 -1.42
C LEU A 536 38.43 -17.93 -2.46
N ASP A 537 39.57 -17.23 -2.25
CA ASP A 537 40.15 -16.32 -3.25
C ASP A 537 40.44 -17.04 -4.57
N ARG A 538 41.16 -18.16 -4.51
CA ARG A 538 41.45 -18.96 -5.71
C ARG A 538 40.18 -19.49 -6.37
N LEU A 539 39.20 -19.89 -5.56
CA LEU A 539 37.95 -20.48 -6.02
C LEU A 539 37.09 -19.47 -6.79
N HIS A 540 36.88 -18.26 -6.26
CA HIS A 540 36.04 -17.27 -6.97
C HIS A 540 36.69 -16.83 -8.29
N ARG A 541 38.01 -16.65 -8.30
CA ARG A 541 38.81 -16.30 -9.49
C ARG A 541 38.73 -17.38 -10.56
N PHE A 542 38.88 -18.63 -10.14
CA PHE A 542 38.74 -19.80 -11.01
C PHE A 542 37.33 -19.87 -11.62
N LEU A 543 36.29 -19.71 -10.79
CA LEU A 543 34.91 -19.78 -11.25
C LEU A 543 34.54 -18.65 -12.22
N ARG A 544 34.96 -17.41 -11.94
CA ARG A 544 34.76 -16.26 -12.84
C ARG A 544 35.41 -16.50 -14.20
N LEU A 545 36.63 -17.01 -14.22
CA LEU A 545 37.34 -17.33 -15.46
C LEU A 545 36.70 -18.52 -16.19
N ARG A 546 36.29 -19.56 -15.47
CA ARG A 546 35.61 -20.73 -16.03
C ARG A 546 34.31 -20.35 -16.72
N ASP A 547 33.50 -19.50 -16.09
CA ASP A 547 32.23 -19.06 -16.65
C ASP A 547 32.42 -18.21 -17.92
N ALA A 548 33.49 -17.40 -17.97
CA ALA A 548 33.81 -16.58 -19.13
C ALA A 548 34.35 -17.40 -20.32
N ILE A 549 35.28 -18.34 -20.08
CA ILE A 549 35.90 -19.14 -21.16
C ILE A 549 35.03 -20.34 -21.56
N ARG A 550 34.15 -20.83 -20.67
CA ARG A 550 33.32 -22.03 -20.85
C ARG A 550 34.12 -23.31 -21.16
N LEU A 551 35.32 -23.41 -20.59
CA LEU A 551 36.13 -24.63 -20.63
C LEU A 551 35.78 -25.60 -19.49
N PRO A 552 36.00 -26.91 -19.66
CA PRO A 552 35.93 -27.87 -18.55
C PRO A 552 36.91 -27.52 -17.43
N SER A 553 36.53 -27.69 -16.16
CA SER A 553 37.35 -27.24 -15.02
C SER A 553 38.73 -27.91 -15.02
N ALA A 554 38.82 -29.21 -15.31
CA ALA A 554 40.10 -29.92 -15.41
C ALA A 554 41.04 -29.41 -16.52
N THR A 555 40.51 -28.75 -17.56
CA THR A 555 41.34 -28.13 -18.60
C THR A 555 41.84 -26.77 -18.15
N LEU A 556 40.98 -25.99 -17.49
CA LEU A 556 41.38 -24.70 -16.93
C LEU A 556 42.41 -24.87 -15.80
N ASP A 557 42.21 -25.86 -14.92
CA ASP A 557 43.11 -26.18 -13.81
C ASP A 557 44.52 -26.56 -14.28
N ARG A 558 44.63 -27.28 -15.41
CA ARG A 558 45.94 -27.61 -16.01
C ARG A 558 46.62 -26.44 -16.73
N ALA A 559 45.85 -25.42 -17.09
CA ALA A 559 46.36 -24.24 -17.79
C ALA A 559 46.87 -23.16 -16.83
N LEU A 560 46.38 -23.18 -15.58
CA LEU A 560 46.85 -22.39 -14.45
C LEU A 560 48.02 -23.11 -13.75
#